data_AF-A0A2J6SSR3-F1
#
_entry.id   AF-A0A2J6SSR3-F1
#
_cell.length_a   1.000
_cell.length_b   1.000
_cell.length_c   1.000
_cell.angle_alpha   90.00
_cell.angle_beta   90.00
_cell.angle_gamma   90.00
#
_symmetry.space_group_name_H-M   'P 1'
#
loop_
_entity.id
_entity.type
_entity.pdbx_description
1 polymer ?
#
loop_
_entity_poly.entity_id
_entity_poly.type
_entity_poly.pdbx_seq_one_letter_code
_entity_poly.pdbx_strand_id
1 'polypeptide(L)' 'RKAAGRQFAITQSGYMALVPDFAKVSDTICVFLGAKVPYVIRESSEGKSWQLVGETHVHGVMDG' A
#
# COMPACT_ATOMS: atom_id res chain seq x y z
N ARG A 1 -8.07 -4.71 16.84
CA ARG A 1 -8.25 -5.99 16.11
C ARG A 1 -7.62 -5.81 14.73
N LYS A 2 -6.64 -6.63 14.31
CA LYS A 2 -6.18 -6.65 12.92
C LYS A 2 -7.25 -7.33 12.07
N ALA A 3 -7.62 -6.76 10.93
CA ALA A 3 -8.30 -7.54 9.89
C ALA A 3 -7.30 -8.61 9.39
N ALA A 4 -7.78 -9.81 9.03
CA ALA A 4 -6.91 -10.95 8.70
C ALA A 4 -5.76 -10.55 7.74
N GLY A 5 -4.51 -10.65 8.20
CA GLY A 5 -3.31 -10.33 7.42
C GLY A 5 -3.11 -8.85 7.06
N ARG A 6 -3.85 -7.91 7.67
CA ARG A 6 -3.77 -6.48 7.37
C ARG A 6 -3.52 -5.62 8.60
N GLN A 7 -2.91 -4.47 8.36
CA GLN A 7 -2.63 -3.44 9.36
C GLN A 7 -3.21 -2.10 8.92
N PHE A 8 -3.65 -1.32 9.90
CA PHE A 8 -4.09 0.05 9.66
C PHE A 8 -2.87 0.95 9.54
N ALA A 9 -2.88 1.82 8.54
CA ALA A 9 -1.84 2.81 8.30
C ALA A 9 -2.45 4.17 7.95
N ILE A 10 -1.72 5.23 8.29
CA ILE A 10 -1.95 6.58 7.79
C ILE A 10 -0.80 6.90 6.84
N THR A 11 -1.11 7.27 5.59
CA THR A 11 -0.08 7.68 4.63
C THR A 11 0.46 9.07 4.98
N GLN A 12 1.62 9.44 4.43
CA GLN A 12 2.19 10.79 4.62
C GLN A 12 1.24 11.90 4.16
N SER A 13 0.41 11.63 3.14
CA SER A 13 -0.60 12.55 2.65
C SER A 13 -1.91 12.52 3.45
N GLY A 14 -1.96 11.81 4.58
CA GLY A 14 -3.09 11.77 5.50
C GLY A 14 -4.20 10.76 5.16
N TYR A 15 -3.99 9.88 4.18
CA TYR A 15 -5.01 8.88 3.82
C TYR A 15 -5.00 7.69 4.78
N MET A 16 -6.19 7.19 5.11
CA MET A 16 -6.36 5.95 5.86
C MET A 16 -6.27 4.74 4.93
N ALA A 17 -5.46 3.76 5.30
CA ALA A 17 -5.25 2.55 4.50
C ALA A 17 -5.27 1.27 5.34
N LEU A 18 -5.68 0.17 4.71
CA LEU A 18 -5.50 -1.20 5.21
C LEU A 18 -4.46 -1.90 4.33
N VAL A 19 -3.22 -1.93 4.82
CA VAL A 19 -2.05 -2.47 4.12
C VAL A 19 -1.77 -3.92 4.54
N PRO A 20 -1.00 -4.70 3.75
CA PRO A 20 -0.50 -6.01 4.18
C PRO A 20 0.27 -5.93 5.49
N ASP A 21 0.24 -6.98 6.30
CA ASP A 21 0.89 -6.99 7.61
C ASP A 21 2.42 -6.98 7.59
N PHE A 22 3.04 -7.26 6.45
CA PHE A 22 4.47 -7.14 6.18
C PHE A 22 4.85 -5.83 5.47
N ALA A 23 3.89 -4.90 5.32
CA ALA A 23 4.19 -3.52 4.94
C ALA A 23 5.01 -2.83 6.05
N LYS A 24 5.86 -1.88 5.65
CA LYS A 24 6.78 -1.15 6.53
C LYS A 24 6.62 0.35 6.34
N VAL A 25 7.02 1.10 7.35
CA VAL A 25 7.25 2.54 7.21
C VAL A 25 8.27 2.74 6.08
N SER A 26 8.02 3.74 5.23
CA SER A 26 8.73 4.02 3.96
C SER A 26 8.29 3.19 2.75
N ASP A 27 7.34 2.27 2.87
CA ASP A 27 6.69 1.71 1.69
C ASP A 27 5.79 2.75 1.01
N THR A 28 5.65 2.64 -0.31
CA THR A 28 4.86 3.54 -1.14
C THR A 28 3.56 2.86 -1.56
N ILE A 29 2.45 3.60 -1.52
CA ILE A 29 1.21 3.15 -2.14
C ILE A 29 1.17 3.65 -3.58
N CYS A 30 0.96 2.73 -4.53
CA CYS A 30 0.90 3.00 -5.95
C CYS A 30 -0.43 2.48 -6.54
N VAL A 31 -1.06 3.29 -7.38
CA VAL A 31 -2.18 2.86 -8.22
C VAL A 31 -1.63 2.64 -9.62
N PHE A 32 -1.50 1.38 -10.03
CA PHE A 32 -1.08 1.06 -11.39
C PHE A 32 -2.20 1.39 -12.37
N LEU A 33 -1.85 1.97 -13.53
CA LEU A 33 -2.82 2.27 -14.57
C LEU A 33 -3.53 0.99 -15.03
N GLY A 34 -4.86 1.01 -15.00
CA GLY A 34 -5.70 -0.14 -15.35
C GLY A 34 -5.89 -1.18 -14.23
N ALA A 35 -5.23 -1.03 -13.08
CA ALA A 35 -5.51 -1.87 -11.93
C ALA A 35 -6.83 -1.49 -11.26
N LYS A 36 -7.49 -2.48 -10.65
CA LYS A 36 -8.75 -2.29 -9.92
C LYS A 36 -8.54 -1.82 -8.48
N VAL A 37 -7.33 -1.98 -7.94
CA VAL A 37 -6.99 -1.66 -6.55
C VAL A 37 -5.58 -1.05 -6.45
N PRO A 38 -5.29 -0.22 -5.43
CA PRO A 38 -3.94 0.19 -5.08
C PRO A 38 -3.08 -0.96 -4.56
N TYR A 39 -1.77 -0.77 -4.65
CA TYR A 39 -0.77 -1.71 -4.16
C TYR A 39 0.25 -0.99 -3.29
N VAL A 40 0.81 -1.72 -2.33
CA VAL A 40 2.03 -1.35 -1.65
C VAL A 40 3.22 -1.83 -2.48
N ILE A 41 4.17 -0.94 -2.73
CA ILE A 41 5.44 -1.22 -3.38
C ILE A 41 6.58 -0.75 -2.48
N ARG A 42 7.72 -1.42 -2.57
CA ARG A 42 8.93 -1.10 -1.81
C ARG A 42 10.10 -0.91 -2.75
N GLU A 43 10.80 0.22 -2.62
CA GLU A 43 12.00 0.48 -3.40
C GLU A 43 13.11 -0.50 -3.03
N SER A 44 13.86 -1.01 -4.01
CA SER A 44 15.05 -1.79 -3.74
C SER A 44 16.17 -0.90 -3.20
N SER A 45 17.10 -1.48 -2.45
CA SER A 45 18.26 -0.75 -1.90
C SER A 45 19.14 -0.08 -2.96
N GLU A 46 19.06 -0.54 -4.21
CA GLU A 46 19.81 0.02 -5.34
C GLU A 46 19.06 1.14 -6.08
N GLY A 47 17.80 1.41 -5.73
CA GLY A 47 16.98 2.48 -6.34
C GLY A 47 16.62 2.26 -7.81
N LYS A 48 16.85 1.05 -8.35
CA LYS A 48 16.63 0.72 -9.78
C LYS A 48 15.37 -0.09 -10.01
N SER A 49 14.74 -0.57 -8.95
CA SER A 49 13.59 -1.47 -9.04
C SER A 49 12.69 -1.34 -7.82
N TRP A 50 11.47 -1.82 -7.99
CA TRP A 50 10.47 -1.86 -6.94
C TRP A 50 10.00 -3.30 -6.76
N GLN A 51 9.87 -3.72 -5.51
CA GLN A 51 9.23 -4.97 -5.15
C GLN A 51 7.74 -4.73 -4.91
N LEU A 52 6.89 -5.57 -5.50
CA LEU A 52 5.48 -5.64 -5.15
C LEU A 52 5.34 -6.25 -3.75
N VAL A 53 4.81 -5.49 -2.81
CA VAL A 53 4.54 -5.95 -1.45
C VAL A 53 3.16 -6.62 -1.45
N GLY A 54 2.12 -5.93 -1.90
CA GLY A 54 0.79 -6.55 -2.04
C GLY A 54 -0.32 -5.53 -2.23
N GLU A 55 -1.53 -6.03 -2.43
CA GLU A 55 -2.74 -5.20 -2.56
C GLU A 55 -3.05 -4.44 -1.27
N THR A 56 -3.61 -3.24 -1.40
CA THR A 56 -4.06 -2.42 -0.26
C THR A 56 -5.38 -1.73 -0.57
N HIS A 57 -6.13 -1.43 0.48
CA HIS A 57 -7.33 -0.62 0.40
C HIS A 57 -7.04 0.76 0.97
N VAL A 58 -7.31 1.82 0.21
CA VAL A 58 -7.14 3.20 0.66
C VAL A 58 -8.50 3.89 0.64
N HIS A 59 -8.90 4.41 1.79
CA HIS A 59 -10.18 5.10 1.93
C HIS A 59 -10.20 6.37 1.05
N GLY A 60 -11.25 6.53 0.26
CA GLY A 60 -11.46 7.70 -0.61
C GLY A 60 -10.61 7.73 -1.87
N VAL A 61 -9.80 6.70 -2.14
CA VAL A 61 -9.02 6.55 -3.39
C VAL A 61 -9.66 5.54 -4.35
N MET A 62 -10.48 4.64 -3.84
CA MET A 62 -11.28 3.71 -4.63
C MET A 62 -12.78 3.98 -4.42
N ASP A 63 -13.57 3.86 -5.49
CA ASP A 63 -15.04 3.84 -5.45
C ASP A 63 -15.54 2.41 -5.11
N GLY A 64 -15.27 1.97 -3.87
CA GLY A 64 -15.69 0.67 -3.34
C GLY A 64 -16.60 0.81 -2.14
#